data_AF-R9JG10-F1
#
_entry.id   AF-R9JG10-F1
#
_cell.length_a   1.000
_cell.length_b   1.000
_cell.length_c   1.000
_cell.angle_alpha   90.00
_cell.angle_beta   90.00
_cell.angle_gamma   90.00
#
_symmetry.space_group_name_H-M   'P 1'
#
loop_
_entity.id
_entity.type
_entity.pdbx_description
1 polymer ?
#
loop_
_entity_poly.entity_id
_entity_poly.type
_entity_poly.pdbx_seq_one_letter_code
_entity_poly.pdbx_strand_id
1 'polypeptide(L)'
;MIESEFKTKAQELIKLMVDTIADKEYTKLVSSIPPKSSWASFIDTEQTSENACLGFGKWLVEQLAMWEEYEDKKFVVDHFQKSCMEDIDAMDEARLESDNRDIVCYRPTSFGEELDFWFEIEFFIENGQIKAVFDVNI
;
A
#
# COMPACT_ATOMS: atom_id res chain seq x y z
N MET A 1 -12.36 18.91 4.86
CA MET A 1 -12.67 17.93 5.96
C MET A 1 -12.15 18.54 7.25
N ILE A 2 -12.50 18.05 8.43
CA ILE A 2 -11.79 18.53 9.63
C ILE A 2 -10.41 17.86 9.60
N GLU A 3 -9.32 18.63 9.72
CA GLU A 3 -7.92 18.14 9.65
C GLU A 3 -7.73 16.72 10.22
N SER A 4 -8.17 16.50 11.46
CA SER A 4 -8.03 15.20 12.15
C SER A 4 -8.71 13.98 11.48
N GLU A 5 -9.72 14.21 10.62
CA GLU A 5 -10.47 13.14 9.94
C GLU A 5 -9.63 12.48 8.84
N PHE A 6 -8.85 13.25 8.06
CA PHE A 6 -8.01 12.68 7.00
C PHE A 6 -6.90 11.82 7.60
N LYS A 7 -6.09 12.39 8.49
CA LYS A 7 -4.98 11.69 9.13
C LYS A 7 -5.42 10.37 9.78
N THR A 8 -6.51 10.40 10.54
CA THR A 8 -7.05 9.20 11.19
C THR A 8 -7.49 8.17 10.16
N LYS A 9 -8.23 8.60 9.13
CA LYS A 9 -8.77 7.70 8.11
C LYS A 9 -7.67 7.09 7.24
N ALA A 10 -6.70 7.89 6.82
CA ALA A 10 -5.56 7.44 6.05
C ALA A 10 -4.77 6.38 6.82
N GLN A 11 -4.47 6.63 8.10
CA GLN A 11 -3.77 5.66 8.94
C GLN A 11 -4.56 4.34 9.10
N GLU A 12 -5.88 4.40 9.29
CA GLU A 12 -6.73 3.20 9.36
C GLU A 12 -6.69 2.39 8.06
N LEU A 13 -6.76 3.06 6.91
CA LEU A 13 -6.71 2.42 5.59
C LEU A 13 -5.34 1.80 5.32
N ILE A 14 -4.25 2.51 5.62
CA ILE A 14 -2.87 2.02 5.45
C ILE A 14 -2.64 0.82 6.37
N LYS A 15 -3.08 0.90 7.64
CA LYS A 15 -2.99 -0.23 8.57
C LYS A 15 -3.69 -1.46 8.00
N LEU A 16 -4.95 -1.31 7.58
CA LEU A 16 -5.72 -2.41 7.01
C LEU A 16 -5.06 -2.97 5.73
N MET A 17 -4.53 -2.11 4.87
CA MET A 17 -3.78 -2.49 3.67
C MET A 17 -2.57 -3.36 4.04
N VAL A 18 -1.69 -2.87 4.92
CA VAL A 18 -0.45 -3.57 5.30
C VAL A 18 -0.75 -4.89 6.02
N ASP A 19 -1.70 -4.90 6.96
CA ASP A 19 -2.10 -6.12 7.66
C ASP A 19 -2.66 -7.17 6.67
N THR A 20 -3.44 -6.73 5.67
CA THR A 20 -3.94 -7.61 4.59
C THR A 20 -2.81 -8.19 3.73
N ILE A 21 -1.76 -7.40 3.45
CA ILE A 21 -0.57 -7.86 2.72
C ILE A 21 0.21 -8.89 3.54
N ALA A 22 0.43 -8.61 4.83
CA ALA A 22 1.11 -9.49 5.76
C ALA A 22 0.38 -10.85 5.91
N ASP A 23 -0.95 -10.82 5.96
CA ASP A 23 -1.80 -12.01 6.02
C ASP A 23 -1.93 -12.74 4.67
N LYS A 24 -1.33 -12.21 3.59
CA LYS A 24 -1.38 -12.74 2.22
C LYS A 24 -2.80 -12.82 1.64
N GLU A 25 -3.71 -11.99 2.14
CA GLU A 25 -5.11 -11.95 1.73
C GLU A 25 -5.33 -10.94 0.59
N TYR A 26 -4.49 -11.00 -0.45
CA TYR A 26 -4.39 -9.95 -1.49
C TYR A 26 -5.72 -9.57 -2.13
N THR A 27 -6.63 -10.53 -2.34
CA THR A 27 -7.96 -10.28 -2.90
C THR A 27 -8.83 -9.35 -2.04
N LYS A 28 -8.51 -9.18 -0.76
CA LYS A 28 -9.23 -8.27 0.15
C LYS A 28 -8.73 -6.83 0.08
N LEU A 29 -7.62 -6.54 -0.61
CA LEU A 29 -7.08 -5.18 -0.76
C LEU A 29 -8.06 -4.22 -1.46
N VAL A 30 -8.95 -4.74 -2.30
CA VAL A 30 -10.06 -3.96 -2.89
C VAL A 30 -10.98 -3.32 -1.85
N SER A 31 -11.01 -3.85 -0.62
CA SER A 31 -11.81 -3.33 0.49
C SER A 31 -11.07 -2.28 1.34
N SER A 32 -9.78 -2.05 1.08
CA SER A 32 -8.93 -1.08 1.78
C SER A 32 -8.28 -0.13 0.79
N ILE A 33 -7.06 -0.45 0.35
CA ILE A 33 -6.30 0.30 -0.66
C ILE A 33 -5.81 -0.73 -1.69
N PRO A 34 -6.43 -0.81 -2.87
CA PRO A 34 -5.94 -1.68 -3.94
C PRO A 34 -4.66 -1.11 -4.57
N PRO A 35 -3.81 -1.97 -5.17
CA PRO A 35 -2.72 -1.50 -6.01
C PRO A 35 -3.27 -0.84 -7.29
N LYS A 36 -2.45 -0.04 -7.98
CA LYS A 36 -2.81 0.51 -9.30
C LYS A 36 -3.23 -0.59 -10.28
N SER A 37 -4.22 -0.30 -11.11
CA SER A 37 -4.81 -1.26 -12.06
C SER A 37 -3.79 -1.88 -13.04
N SER A 38 -2.67 -1.19 -13.29
CA SER A 38 -1.55 -1.66 -14.10
C SER A 38 -0.94 -2.97 -13.61
N TRP A 39 -1.04 -3.29 -12.32
CA TRP A 39 -0.56 -4.56 -11.75
C TRP A 39 -1.24 -5.79 -12.35
N ALA A 40 -2.44 -5.66 -12.91
CA ALA A 40 -3.11 -6.74 -13.63
C ALA A 40 -2.31 -7.25 -14.84
N SER A 41 -1.42 -6.43 -15.39
CA SER A 41 -0.52 -6.83 -16.49
C SER A 41 0.53 -7.86 -16.06
N PHE A 42 0.86 -7.95 -14.77
CA PHE A 42 1.80 -8.96 -14.24
C PHE A 42 1.30 -10.41 -14.41
N ILE A 43 -0.01 -10.57 -14.62
CA ILE A 43 -0.67 -11.85 -14.87
C ILE A 43 -1.38 -11.90 -16.24
N ASP A 44 -1.10 -10.95 -17.14
CA ASP A 44 -1.68 -10.86 -18.48
C ASP A 44 -3.22 -10.83 -18.49
N THR A 45 -3.83 -10.06 -17.57
CA THR A 45 -5.30 -9.94 -17.43
C THR A 45 -5.83 -8.53 -17.63
N GLU A 46 -7.16 -8.40 -17.70
CA GLU A 46 -7.85 -7.10 -17.78
C GLU A 46 -7.54 -6.22 -16.55
N GLN A 47 -7.40 -4.91 -16.77
CA GLN A 47 -7.05 -3.94 -15.72
C GLN A 47 -8.23 -3.59 -14.80
N THR A 48 -8.63 -4.56 -13.97
CA THR A 48 -9.56 -4.37 -12.86
C THR A 48 -8.80 -4.31 -11.53
N SER A 49 -9.43 -3.74 -10.48
CA SER A 49 -8.82 -3.70 -9.15
C SER A 49 -8.60 -5.08 -8.57
N GLU A 50 -9.52 -6.02 -8.81
CA GLU A 50 -9.40 -7.41 -8.37
C GLU A 50 -8.20 -8.11 -9.03
N ASN A 51 -8.05 -7.94 -10.34
CA ASN A 51 -6.92 -8.52 -11.08
C ASN A 51 -5.59 -7.86 -10.69
N ALA A 52 -5.60 -6.55 -10.42
CA ALA A 52 -4.43 -5.84 -9.92
C ALA A 52 -3.98 -6.37 -8.56
N CYS A 53 -4.91 -6.68 -7.66
CA CYS A 53 -4.60 -7.31 -6.38
C CYS A 53 -3.94 -8.69 -6.56
N LEU A 54 -4.44 -9.50 -7.49
CA LEU A 54 -3.85 -10.80 -7.83
C LEU A 54 -2.45 -10.65 -8.46
N GLY A 55 -2.28 -9.71 -9.38
CA GLY A 55 -1.01 -9.42 -10.04
C GLY A 55 0.06 -8.95 -9.06
N PHE A 56 -0.26 -7.98 -8.21
CA PHE A 56 0.60 -7.53 -7.12
C PHE A 56 0.95 -8.66 -6.16
N GLY A 57 -0.04 -9.44 -5.72
CA GLY A 57 0.19 -10.55 -4.78
C GLY A 57 1.14 -11.61 -5.35
N LYS A 58 0.99 -11.93 -6.65
CA LYS A 58 1.91 -12.84 -7.35
C LYS A 58 3.32 -12.28 -7.39
N TRP A 59 3.48 -11.02 -7.79
CA TRP A 59 4.78 -10.35 -7.82
C TRP A 59 5.46 -10.37 -6.45
N LEU A 60 4.74 -10.00 -5.38
CA LEU A 60 5.32 -9.93 -4.05
C LEU A 60 5.79 -11.31 -3.58
N VAL A 61 4.99 -12.36 -3.79
CA VAL A 61 5.39 -13.73 -3.47
C VAL A 61 6.66 -14.14 -4.23
N GLU A 62 6.74 -13.83 -5.51
CA GLU A 62 7.91 -14.13 -6.34
C GLU A 62 9.15 -13.33 -5.90
N GLN A 63 9.01 -12.05 -5.57
CA GLN A 63 10.12 -11.22 -5.07
C GLN A 63 10.67 -11.72 -3.74
N LEU A 64 9.79 -11.98 -2.76
CA LEU A 64 10.23 -12.46 -1.47
C LEU A 64 10.93 -13.82 -1.62
N ALA A 65 10.38 -14.75 -2.40
CA ALA A 65 11.01 -16.05 -2.66
C ALA A 65 12.39 -15.93 -3.31
N MET A 66 12.56 -15.01 -4.26
CA MET A 66 13.86 -14.74 -4.89
C MET A 66 14.89 -14.22 -3.88
N TRP A 67 14.49 -13.34 -2.96
CA TRP A 67 15.37 -12.90 -1.87
C TRP A 67 15.69 -14.03 -0.89
N GLU A 68 14.72 -14.90 -0.59
CA GLU A 68 14.96 -16.06 0.27
C GLU A 68 16.04 -16.97 -0.31
N GLU A 69 16.00 -17.23 -1.62
CA GLU A 69 17.00 -18.02 -2.33
C GLU A 69 18.38 -17.35 -2.35
N TYR A 70 18.44 -16.02 -2.51
CA TYR A 70 19.69 -15.28 -2.61
C TYR A 70 20.40 -15.13 -1.26
N GLU A 71 19.65 -14.89 -0.19
CA GLU A 71 20.21 -14.62 1.15
C GLU A 71 20.21 -15.81 2.10
N ASP A 72 19.60 -16.93 1.72
CA ASP A 72 19.40 -18.11 2.59
C ASP A 72 18.70 -17.76 3.91
N LYS A 73 17.69 -16.89 3.83
CA LYS A 73 16.87 -16.40 4.95
C LYS A 73 15.41 -16.29 4.54
N LYS A 74 14.50 -16.22 5.50
CA LYS A 74 13.07 -16.00 5.20
C LYS A 74 12.75 -14.53 5.03
N PHE A 75 11.83 -14.22 4.11
CA PHE A 75 11.33 -12.88 3.87
C PHE A 75 9.81 -12.85 3.94
N VAL A 76 9.29 -11.87 4.68
CA VAL A 76 7.86 -11.61 4.84
C VAL A 76 7.60 -10.12 4.77
N VAL A 77 6.32 -9.74 4.67
CA VAL A 77 5.90 -8.39 5.05
C VAL A 77 5.32 -8.49 6.45
N ASP A 78 5.90 -7.76 7.40
CA ASP A 78 5.38 -7.66 8.76
C ASP A 78 4.05 -6.90 8.78
N HIS A 79 3.24 -7.17 9.82
CA HIS A 79 2.05 -6.37 10.13
C HIS A 79 2.39 -4.90 10.37
N PHE A 80 1.36 -4.06 10.28
CA PHE A 80 1.49 -2.62 10.35
C PHE A 80 2.25 -2.14 11.61
N GLN A 81 3.27 -1.31 11.38
CA GLN A 81 3.99 -0.58 12.40
C GLN A 81 3.94 0.91 12.10
N LYS A 82 3.50 1.71 13.08
CA LYS A 82 3.33 3.16 12.86
C LYS A 82 4.65 3.86 12.50
N SER A 83 5.78 3.39 13.02
CA SER A 83 7.11 3.92 12.72
C SER A 83 7.55 3.74 11.26
N CYS A 84 6.91 2.83 10.52
CA CYS A 84 7.18 2.59 9.11
C CYS A 84 6.36 3.50 8.17
N MET A 85 5.38 4.21 8.72
CA MET A 85 4.50 5.12 7.97
C MET A 85 5.03 6.54 8.08
N GLU A 86 5.08 7.26 6.97
CA GLU A 86 5.33 8.70 6.96
C GLU A 86 4.28 9.44 7.81
N ASP A 87 4.72 10.47 8.53
CA ASP A 87 3.81 11.26 9.37
C ASP A 87 2.95 12.16 8.50
N ILE A 88 1.63 12.03 8.65
CA ILE A 88 0.66 12.92 8.01
C ILE A 88 0.53 14.20 8.86
N ASP A 89 0.76 15.35 8.25
CA ASP A 89 0.71 16.70 8.82
C ASP A 89 -0.28 17.63 8.10
N ALA A 90 -0.33 18.90 8.52
CA ALA A 90 -1.26 19.88 7.97
C ALA A 90 -0.96 20.26 6.51
N MET A 91 0.26 20.04 6.02
CA MET A 91 0.64 20.29 4.64
C MET A 91 0.05 19.21 3.72
N ASP A 92 0.06 17.96 4.16
CA ASP A 92 -0.56 16.82 3.45
C ASP A 92 -2.06 17.06 3.24
N GLU A 93 -2.74 17.52 4.30
CA GLU A 93 -4.15 17.86 4.26
C GLU A 93 -4.43 19.04 3.33
N ALA A 94 -3.61 20.10 3.40
CA ALA A 94 -3.74 21.24 2.52
C ALA A 94 -3.58 20.83 1.04
N ARG A 95 -2.64 19.92 0.73
CA ARG A 95 -2.49 19.36 -0.62
C ARG A 95 -3.69 18.54 -1.04
N LEU A 96 -4.22 17.68 -0.16
CA LEU A 96 -5.42 16.91 -0.46
C LEU A 96 -6.63 17.83 -0.73
N GLU A 97 -6.76 18.94 0.01
CA GLU A 97 -7.86 19.89 -0.18
C GLU A 97 -7.70 20.77 -1.43
N SER A 98 -6.47 21.22 -1.75
CA SER A 98 -6.22 22.09 -2.91
C SER A 98 -6.10 21.32 -4.22
N ASP A 99 -5.43 20.16 -4.19
CA ASP A 99 -5.01 19.41 -5.37
C ASP A 99 -5.84 18.12 -5.54
N ASN A 100 -6.75 17.85 -4.60
CA ASN A 100 -7.61 16.67 -4.57
C ASN A 100 -6.81 15.35 -4.49
N ARG A 101 -5.52 15.44 -4.16
CA ARG A 101 -4.55 14.34 -4.14
C ARG A 101 -3.47 14.60 -3.12
N ASP A 102 -2.97 13.54 -2.50
CA ASP A 102 -1.78 13.55 -1.66
C ASP A 102 -1.09 12.18 -1.64
N ILE A 103 0.19 12.13 -1.27
CA ILE A 103 0.99 10.90 -1.26
C ILE A 103 1.53 10.65 0.14
N VAL A 104 1.37 9.41 0.61
CA VAL A 104 1.94 8.94 1.88
C VAL A 104 2.77 7.70 1.61
N CYS A 105 3.98 7.64 2.16
CA CYS A 105 4.84 6.46 2.03
C CYS A 105 4.71 5.51 3.24
N TYR A 106 4.82 4.20 2.98
CA TYR A 106 4.99 3.18 4.00
C TYR A 106 6.17 2.27 3.65
N ARG A 107 7.15 2.16 4.55
CA ARG A 107 8.37 1.34 4.41
C ARG A 107 8.17 -0.02 5.12
N PRO A 108 7.76 -1.08 4.40
CA PRO A 108 7.51 -2.37 5.00
C PRO A 108 8.78 -3.00 5.56
N THR A 109 8.61 -3.85 6.57
CA THR A 109 9.70 -4.59 7.19
C THR A 109 9.47 -6.10 7.06
N SER A 110 10.55 -6.86 7.20
CA SER A 110 10.57 -8.31 7.38
C SER A 110 11.31 -8.60 8.68
N PHE A 111 10.63 -9.16 9.68
CA PHE A 111 11.19 -9.40 11.01
C PHE A 111 11.81 -8.14 11.66
N GLY A 112 11.25 -6.96 11.37
CA GLY A 112 11.71 -5.66 11.86
C GLY A 112 12.84 -5.00 11.03
N GLU A 113 13.34 -5.65 9.99
CA GLU A 113 14.31 -5.07 9.05
C GLU A 113 13.58 -4.50 7.82
N GLU A 114 13.91 -3.27 7.40
CA GLU A 114 13.27 -2.64 6.23
C GLU A 114 13.53 -3.45 4.95
N LEU A 115 12.50 -3.60 4.11
CA LEU A 115 12.63 -4.22 2.79
C LEU A 115 13.14 -3.21 1.77
N ASP A 116 13.80 -3.69 0.71
CA ASP A 116 14.32 -2.87 -0.40
C ASP A 116 13.21 -2.35 -1.36
N PHE A 117 12.05 -1.98 -0.83
CA PHE A 117 10.98 -1.25 -1.53
C PHE A 117 10.07 -0.54 -0.53
N TRP A 118 9.29 0.44 -0.98
CA TRP A 118 8.23 1.06 -0.19
C TRP A 118 6.91 1.10 -0.95
N PHE A 119 5.81 1.16 -0.20
CA PHE A 119 4.49 1.44 -0.74
C PHE A 119 4.31 2.95 -0.85
N GLU A 120 4.09 3.43 -2.07
CA GLU A 120 3.72 4.81 -2.36
C GLU A 120 2.20 4.87 -2.50
N ILE A 121 1.52 5.57 -1.59
CA ILE A 121 0.07 5.52 -1.44
C ILE A 121 -0.51 6.86 -1.84
N GLU A 122 -1.24 6.87 -2.96
CA GLU A 122 -1.90 8.06 -3.47
C GLU A 122 -3.33 8.14 -2.92
N PHE A 123 -3.57 9.10 -2.04
CA PHE A 123 -4.90 9.47 -1.55
C PHE A 123 -5.54 10.48 -2.49
N PHE A 124 -6.85 10.36 -2.68
CA PHE A 124 -7.63 11.31 -3.47
C PHE A 124 -9.10 11.32 -3.02
N ILE A 125 -9.80 12.41 -3.32
CA ILE A 125 -11.24 12.50 -3.04
C ILE A 125 -12.02 12.14 -4.29
N GLU A 126 -12.89 11.14 -4.19
CA GLU A 126 -13.82 10.76 -5.24
C GLU A 126 -15.24 10.69 -4.67
N ASN A 127 -16.19 11.39 -5.29
CA ASN A 127 -17.58 11.49 -4.82
C ASN A 127 -17.70 11.92 -3.34
N GLY A 128 -16.80 12.79 -2.88
CA GLY A 128 -16.78 13.27 -1.49
C GLY A 128 -16.25 12.26 -0.47
N GLN A 129 -15.70 11.13 -0.91
CA GLN A 129 -15.06 10.12 -0.07
C GLN A 129 -13.57 10.05 -0.33
N ILE A 130 -12.78 9.87 0.72
CA ILE A 130 -11.35 9.56 0.60
C ILE A 130 -11.23 8.16 0.01
N LYS A 131 -10.51 8.05 -1.09
CA LYS A 131 -10.05 6.81 -1.70
C LYS A 131 -8.53 6.82 -1.78
N ALA A 132 -7.96 5.65 -2.00
CA ALA A 132 -6.54 5.53 -2.24
C ALA A 132 -6.25 4.37 -3.18
N VAL A 133 -5.11 4.47 -3.86
CA VAL A 133 -4.44 3.36 -4.53
C VAL A 133 -2.97 3.37 -4.11
N PHE A 134 -2.29 2.24 -4.20
CA PHE A 134 -0.85 2.21 -3.96
C PHE A 134 -0.08 1.65 -5.15
N ASP A 135 1.21 1.96 -5.16
CA ASP A 135 2.19 1.33 -6.04
C ASP A 135 3.42 0.93 -5.22
N VAL A 136 4.31 0.15 -5.84
CA VAL A 136 5.60 -0.20 -5.25
C VAL A 136 6.69 0.64 -5.91
N ASN A 137 7.55 1.25 -5.08
CA ASN A 137 8.76 1.94 -5.53
C ASN A 137 10.00 1.27 -4.91
N ILE A 138 11.13 1.30 -5.63
CA ILE A 138 12.42 0.66 -5.30
C ILE A 138 13.53 1.72 -5.31
#